data_AF-A0A349N1P8-F1
#
_entry.id   AF-A0A349N1P8-F1
#
_cell.length_a   1.000
_cell.length_b   1.000
_cell.length_c   1.000
_cell.angle_alpha   90.00
_cell.angle_beta   90.00
_cell.angle_gamma   90.00
#
_symmetry.space_group_name_H-M   'P 1'
#
loop_
_entity.id
_entity.type
_entity.pdbx_description
1 polymer ?
#
loop_
_entity_poly.entity_id
_entity_poly.type
_entity_poly.pdbx_seq_one_letter_code
_entity_poly.pdbx_strand_id
1 'polypeptide(L)'
;MGKQHIEFDYSKLRGRIIEKFGTMRSFAESMHMHANTLSRKMGNTLVWNQEEMLRAMDLLGENPKKIKDYFFVPKVQKIERKRTTPYFVHFDTDQRH
;
A
#
# COMPACT_ATOMS: atom_id res chain seq x y z
N MET A 1 0.04 11.64 20.10
CA MET A 1 0.58 11.78 18.74
C MET A 1 0.08 10.62 17.90
N GLY A 2 -0.78 10.86 16.90
CA GLY A 2 -1.20 9.80 15.97
C GLY A 2 0.00 9.38 15.12
N LYS A 3 0.34 8.09 15.14
CA LYS A 3 1.40 7.57 14.25
C LYS A 3 0.93 7.75 12.81
N GLN A 4 1.56 8.61 12.04
CA GLN A 4 1.39 8.61 10.59
C GLN A 4 2.02 7.31 10.07
N HIS A 5 1.17 6.41 9.59
CA HIS A 5 1.61 5.15 9.01
C HIS A 5 1.75 5.33 7.50
N ILE A 6 2.97 5.21 7.00
CA ILE A 6 3.23 5.18 5.55
C ILE A 6 2.82 3.80 5.06
N GLU A 7 1.83 3.74 4.18
CA GLU A 7 1.47 2.50 3.50
C GLU A 7 2.19 2.38 2.17
N PHE A 8 2.54 1.15 1.82
CA PHE A 8 3.12 0.78 0.54
C PHE A 8 2.12 0.00 -0.31
N ASP A 9 2.22 0.18 -1.62
CA ASP A 9 1.48 -0.55 -2.63
C ASP A 9 2.22 -1.82 -3.01
N TYR A 10 1.66 -2.97 -2.63
CA TYR A 10 2.18 -4.29 -2.94
C TYR A 10 1.44 -4.95 -4.12
N SER A 11 0.70 -4.21 -4.94
CA SER A 11 -0.06 -4.77 -6.07
C SER A 11 0.85 -5.47 -7.08
N LYS A 12 2.01 -4.89 -7.39
CA LYS A 12 3.02 -5.49 -8.28
C LYS A 12 3.59 -6.79 -7.69
N LEU A 13 3.92 -6.78 -6.40
CA LEU A 13 4.39 -7.97 -5.69
C LEU A 13 3.34 -9.07 -5.67
N ARG A 14 2.08 -8.72 -5.38
CA ARG A 14 0.95 -9.65 -5.36
C ARG A 14 0.73 -10.30 -6.72
N GLY A 15 0.71 -9.49 -7.80
CA GLY A 15 0.57 -10.01 -9.16
C GLY A 15 1.65 -11.03 -9.48
N ARG A 16 2.91 -10.69 -9.19
CA ARG A 16 4.04 -11.59 -9.47
C ARG A 16 4.00 -12.89 -8.67
N ILE A 17 3.55 -12.83 -7.41
CA ILE A 17 3.34 -14.03 -6.59
C ILE A 17 2.29 -14.94 -7.22
N ILE A 18 1.14 -14.40 -7.65
CA ILE A 18 0.08 -15.20 -8.26
C ILE A 18 0.54 -15.80 -9.59
N GLU A 19 1.26 -15.05 -10.42
CA GLU A 19 1.81 -15.56 -11.68
C GLU A 19 2.76 -16.74 -11.49
N LYS A 20 3.63 -16.70 -10.48
CA LYS A 20 4.67 -17.73 -10.28
C LYS A 20 4.26 -18.89 -9.38
N PHE A 21 3.50 -18.61 -8.32
CA PHE A 21 3.15 -19.58 -7.27
C PHE A 21 1.67 -20.00 -7.31
N GLY A 22 0.84 -19.34 -8.14
CA GLY A 22 -0.60 -19.55 -8.23
C GLY A 22 -1.39 -18.97 -7.06
N THR A 23 -0.89 -19.11 -5.82
CA THR A 23 -1.57 -18.63 -4.61
C THR A 23 -0.61 -17.98 -3.61
N MET A 24 -1.14 -17.07 -2.79
CA MET A 24 -0.40 -16.46 -1.69
C MET A 24 0.04 -17.50 -0.64
N ARG A 25 -0.74 -18.57 -0.43
CA ARG A 25 -0.42 -19.63 0.54
C ARG A 25 0.84 -20.40 0.11
N SER A 26 0.90 -20.82 -1.16
CA SER A 26 2.07 -21.51 -1.73
C SER A 26 3.35 -20.68 -1.60
N PHE A 27 3.25 -19.37 -1.84
CA PHE A 27 4.38 -18.46 -1.63
C PHE A 27 4.78 -18.33 -0.16
N ALA A 28 3.82 -18.28 0.78
CA ALA A 28 4.13 -18.24 2.21
C ALA A 28 4.90 -19.49 2.67
N GLU A 29 4.49 -20.67 2.19
CA GLU A 29 5.18 -21.94 2.44
C GLU A 29 6.63 -21.90 1.92
N SER A 30 6.82 -21.41 0.69
CA SER A 30 8.15 -21.24 0.08
C SER A 30 9.03 -20.21 0.80
N MET A 31 8.42 -19.19 1.40
CA MET A 31 9.10 -18.21 2.25
C MET A 31 9.41 -18.72 3.66
N HIS A 32 8.95 -19.93 4.02
CA HIS A 32 9.00 -20.49 5.37
C HIS A 32 8.30 -19.61 6.42
N MET A 33 7.13 -19.05 6.07
CA MET A 33 6.31 -18.27 7.00
C MET A 33 4.84 -18.70 6.97
N HIS A 34 4.13 -18.43 8.06
CA HIS A 34 2.68 -18.66 8.11
C HIS A 34 1.95 -17.73 7.13
N ALA A 35 0.88 -18.24 6.51
CA ALA A 35 0.05 -17.45 5.60
C ALA A 35 -0.51 -16.17 6.24
N ASN A 36 -0.83 -16.19 7.55
CA ASN A 36 -1.26 -15.00 8.28
C ASN A 36 -0.16 -13.92 8.35
N THR A 37 1.10 -14.33 8.56
CA THR A 37 2.24 -13.41 8.55
C THR A 37 2.38 -12.73 7.20
N LEU A 38 2.29 -13.49 6.11
CA LEU A 38 2.31 -12.93 4.75
C LEU A 38 1.14 -11.97 4.52
N SER A 39 -0.09 -12.35 4.88
CA SER A 39 -1.27 -11.49 4.74
C SER A 39 -1.11 -10.17 5.48
N ARG A 40 -0.59 -10.19 6.72
CA ARG A 40 -0.30 -8.98 7.50
C ARG A 40 0.78 -8.13 6.86
N LYS A 41 1.82 -8.72 6.28
CA LYS A 41 2.86 -7.99 5.53
C LYS A 41 2.29 -7.31 4.29
N MET A 42 1.50 -8.04 3.49
CA MET A 42 0.82 -7.50 2.31
C MET A 42 -0.25 -6.45 2.66
N GLY A 43 -0.79 -6.51 3.87
CA GLY A 43 -1.71 -5.52 4.42
C GLY A 43 -1.01 -4.35 5.14
N ASN A 44 0.31 -4.20 5.01
CA ASN A 44 1.11 -3.19 5.71
C ASN A 44 0.97 -3.22 7.26
N THR A 45 0.43 -4.28 7.85
CA THR A 45 0.34 -4.44 9.32
C THR A 45 1.65 -4.96 9.91
N LEU A 46 2.45 -5.65 9.10
CA LEU A 46 3.81 -6.05 9.43
C LEU A 46 4.78 -5.52 8.37
N VAL A 47 5.97 -5.15 8.83
CA VAL A 47 7.05 -4.68 7.94
C VAL A 47 7.80 -5.86 7.36
N TRP A 48 8.30 -5.71 6.14
CA TRP A 48 9.26 -6.61 5.52
C TRP A 48 10.67 -6.27 5.99
N ASN A 49 11.42 -7.26 6.48
CA ASN A 49 12.84 -7.08 6.74
C ASN A 49 13.67 -7.30 5.47
N GLN A 50 14.95 -6.91 5.50
CA GLN A 50 15.81 -6.95 4.31
C GLN A 50 16.02 -8.38 3.78
N GLU A 51 16.19 -9.36 4.66
CA GLU A 51 16.37 -10.76 4.27
C GLU A 51 15.13 -11.35 3.60
N GLU A 52 13.94 -11.02 4.12
CA GLU A 52 12.67 -11.45 3.54
C GLU A 52 12.46 -10.83 2.16
N MET A 53 12.80 -9.54 1.98
CA MET A 53 12.69 -8.90 0.67
C MET A 53 13.64 -9.56 -0.35
N LEU A 54 14.89 -9.83 0.03
CA LEU A 54 15.84 -10.50 -0.84
C LEU A 54 15.40 -11.93 -1.20
N ARG A 55 14.95 -12.70 -0.21
CA ARG A 55 14.42 -14.05 -0.43
C ARG A 55 13.19 -14.03 -1.32
N ALA A 56 12.28 -13.07 -1.13
CA ALA A 56 11.12 -12.92 -1.99
C ALA A 56 11.53 -12.65 -3.45
N MET A 57 12.49 -11.75 -3.69
CA MET A 57 13.00 -11.49 -5.04
C MET A 57 13.63 -12.74 -5.67
N ASP A 58 14.42 -13.49 -4.91
CA ASP A 58 15.04 -14.75 -5.34
C ASP A 58 13.99 -15.81 -5.70
N LEU A 59 13.04 -16.06 -4.80
CA LEU A 59 11.92 -16.97 -5.02
C LEU A 59 11.06 -16.55 -6.21
N LEU A 60 10.89 -15.25 -6.46
CA LEU A 60 10.17 -14.71 -7.61
C LEU A 60 11.01 -14.74 -8.89
N GLY A 61 12.32 -15.00 -8.80
CA GLY A 61 13.23 -14.98 -9.95
C GLY A 61 13.40 -13.56 -10.51
N GLU A 62 13.25 -12.55 -9.66
CA GLU A 62 13.37 -11.15 -10.03
C GLU A 62 14.76 -10.61 -9.67
N ASN A 63 15.23 -9.65 -10.46
CA ASN A 63 16.52 -9.03 -10.20
C ASN A 63 16.46 -8.22 -8.89
N PRO A 64 17.36 -8.46 -7.91
CA PRO A 64 17.40 -7.70 -6.65
C PRO A 64 17.51 -6.18 -6.82
N LYS A 65 18.04 -5.70 -7.96
CA LYS A 65 18.08 -4.27 -8.30
C LYS A 65 16.69 -3.64 -8.43
N LYS A 66 15.64 -4.44 -8.70
CA LYS A 66 14.25 -4.00 -8.82
C LYS A 66 13.48 -3.98 -7.49
N ILE A 67 14.14 -4.27 -6.36
CA ILE A 67 13.48 -4.38 -5.04
C ILE A 67 12.64 -3.13 -4.69
N LYS A 68 13.10 -1.95 -5.12
CA LYS A 68 12.39 -0.67 -4.94
C LYS A 68 11.00 -0.69 -5.55
N ASP A 69 10.85 -1.28 -6.74
CA ASP A 69 9.58 -1.31 -7.45
C ASP A 69 8.55 -2.25 -6.80
N TYR A 70 9.00 -3.17 -5.94
CA TYR A 70 8.14 -4.16 -5.30
C TYR A 70 7.79 -3.78 -3.86
N PHE A 71 8.76 -3.22 -3.12
CA PHE A 71 8.63 -3.02 -1.67
C PHE A 71 8.58 -1.56 -1.25
N PHE A 72 8.95 -0.63 -2.13
CA PHE A 72 9.13 0.80 -1.79
C PHE A 72 8.27 1.72 -2.68
N VAL A 73 7.07 1.26 -3.05
CA VAL A 73 6.07 2.07 -3.77
C VAL A 73 5.10 2.65 -2.75
N PRO A 74 5.14 3.95 -2.42
CA PRO A 74 4.21 4.53 -1.46
C PRO A 74 2.78 4.55 -2.02
N LYS A 75 1.79 4.20 -1.20
CA LYS A 75 0.40 4.49 -1.55
C LYS A 75 0.16 5.99 -1.47
N VAL A 76 -0.21 6.59 -2.58
CA VAL A 76 -0.64 8.00 -2.61
C VAL A 76 -1.99 8.09 -1.92
N GLN A 77 -2.02 8.64 -0.71
CA GLN A 77 -3.27 9.01 -0.06
C GLN A 77 -3.86 10.19 -0.84
N LYS A 78 -4.97 9.95 -1.56
CA LYS A 78 -5.76 11.04 -2.12
C LYS A 78 -6.36 11.79 -0.95
N ILE A 79 -5.79 12.95 -0.61
CA ILE A 79 -6.43 13.88 0.31
C ILE A 79 -7.67 14.39 -0.43
N GLU A 80 -8.84 13.84 -0.11
CA GLU A 80 -10.10 14.46 -0.49
C GLU A 80 -10.17 15.82 0.21
N ARG A 81 -9.80 16.88 -0.51
CA ARG A 81 -10.10 18.25 -0.09
C ARG A 81 -11.62 18.38 -0.11
N LYS A 82 -12.27 18.23 1.05
CA LYS A 82 -13.65 18.67 1.24
C LYS A 82 -13.70 20.12 0.80
N ARG A 83 -14.32 20.39 -0.34
CA ARG A 83 -14.55 21.74 -0.85
C ARG A 83 -15.41 22.44 0.19
N THR A 84 -14.83 23.31 1.01
CA THR A 84 -15.59 24.26 1.82
C THR A 84 -16.34 25.13 0.82
N THR A 85 -17.65 24.92 0.71
CA THR A 85 -18.54 25.85 0.01
C THR A 85 -18.37 27.21 0.68
N PRO A 86 -17.94 28.27 -0.03
CA PRO A 86 -17.97 29.59 0.54
C PRO A 86 -19.46 29.91 0.74
N TYR A 87 -19.87 30.11 1.99
CA TYR A 87 -21.15 30.71 2.29
C TYR A 87 -21.18 32.06 1.57
N PHE A 88 -21.91 32.11 0.47
CA PHE A 88 -22.34 33.36 -0.14
C PHE A 88 -23.00 34.17 0.97
N VAL A 89 -22.40 35.31 1.29
CA VAL A 89 -23.07 36.40 1.98
C VAL A 89 -24.36 36.67 1.20
N HIS A 90 -25.50 36.27 1.76
CA HIS A 90 -26.76 36.88 1.36
C HIS A 90 -26.62 38.34 1.80
N PHE A 91 -26.31 39.21 0.83
CA PHE A 91 -26.48 40.63 1.02
C PHE A 91 -27.97 40.87 1.25
N ASP A 92 -28.30 41.34 2.46
CA ASP A 92 -29.59 41.93 2.76
C ASP A 92 -29.91 42.99 1.71
N THR A 93 -30.75 42.66 0.74
CA THR A 93 -31.49 43.65 -0.04
C THR A 93 -32.84 43.84 0.61
N ASP A 94 -32.83 44.50 1.76
CA ASP A 94 -33.99 45.24 2.24
C ASP A 94 -33.53 46.67 2.50
N GLN A 95 -33.81 47.55 1.54
CA GLN A 95 -34.06 48.99 1.69
C GLN A 95 -34.38 49.57 0.30
N ARG A 96 -35.63 49.45 -0.16
CA ARG A 96 -36.29 50.41 -1.08
C ARG A 96 -37.83 50.23 -1.10
N HIS A 97 -38.52 50.81 -0.12
CA HIS A 97 -39.48 51.92 -0.28
C HIS A 97 -40.30 52.11 0.99
#